data_AF-A0A1Y5TXU5-F1
#
_entry.id   AF-A0A1Y5TXU5-F1
#
_cell.length_a   1.000
_cell.length_b   1.000
_cell.length_c   1.000
_cell.angle_alpha   90.00
_cell.angle_beta   90.00
_cell.angle_gamma   90.00
#
_symmetry.space_group_name_H-M   'P 1'
#
loop_
_entity.id
_entity.type
_entity.pdbx_description
1 polymer ?
#
loop_
_entity_poly.entity_id
_entity_poly.type
_entity_poly.pdbx_seq_one_letter_code
_entity_poly.pdbx_strand_id
1 'polypeptide(L)'
;MPWKRSVGTAIAITTAGVAFWVGSEFQKAAYLDQCLDLGGGQNPGDHPICVVEKAAAPLHLGEIVIAAQGVVGGEMREDPDGQWLVELRLAPDVAAALAAFSKASVGGTLDIRVDGILVRSVNIAEGIVGDRFVLALARDKAGSLAQGLGLDGL
;
A
#
# COMPACT_ATOMS: atom_id res chain seq x y z
N MET A 1 62.32 -28.76 12.49
CA MET A 1 60.97 -29.10 13.01
C MET A 1 59.89 -28.33 12.23
N PRO A 2 59.49 -28.78 11.03
CA PRO A 2 58.48 -28.08 10.20
C PRO A 2 57.02 -28.37 10.63
N TRP A 3 56.77 -29.47 11.35
CA TRP A 3 55.42 -29.96 11.66
C TRP A 3 54.56 -28.99 12.49
N LYS A 4 55.14 -28.29 13.48
CA LYS A 4 54.38 -27.41 14.39
C LYS A 4 53.75 -26.20 13.67
N ARG A 5 54.37 -25.70 12.60
CA ARG A 5 53.83 -24.56 11.82
C ARG A 5 52.66 -24.99 10.94
N SER A 6 52.77 -26.15 10.30
CA SER A 6 51.72 -26.70 9.44
C SER A 6 50.44 -27.05 10.22
N VAL A 7 50.57 -27.55 11.45
CA VAL A 7 49.41 -27.87 12.30
C VAL A 7 48.68 -26.60 12.76
N GLY A 8 49.41 -25.54 13.13
CA GLY A 8 48.80 -24.27 13.53
C GLY A 8 48.00 -23.61 12.40
N THR A 9 48.52 -23.64 11.17
CA THR A 9 47.83 -23.10 10.00
C THR A 9 46.60 -23.93 9.63
N ALA A 10 46.67 -25.26 9.72
CA ALA A 10 45.54 -26.13 9.45
C ALA A 10 44.37 -25.85 10.42
N ILE A 11 44.66 -25.67 11.71
CA ILE A 11 43.65 -25.35 12.73
C ILE A 11 42.99 -23.99 12.43
N ALA A 12 43.78 -22.96 12.11
CA ALA A 12 43.24 -21.64 11.81
C ALA A 12 42.29 -21.64 10.60
N ILE A 13 42.65 -22.38 9.53
CA ILE A 13 41.82 -22.50 8.33
C ILE A 13 40.52 -23.25 8.65
N THR A 14 40.59 -24.35 9.41
CA THR A 14 39.38 -25.09 9.80
C THR A 14 38.44 -24.25 10.66
N THR A 15 38.97 -23.49 11.63
CA THR A 15 38.15 -22.64 12.49
C THR A 15 37.50 -21.49 11.72
N ALA A 16 38.24 -20.87 10.80
CA ALA A 16 37.70 -19.82 9.92
C ALA A 16 36.62 -20.36 8.98
N GLY A 17 36.83 -21.56 8.40
CA GLY A 17 35.85 -22.22 7.54
C GLY A 17 34.55 -22.56 8.29
N VAL A 18 34.65 -23.07 9.51
CA VAL A 18 33.47 -23.37 10.34
C VAL A 18 32.74 -22.10 10.78
N ALA A 19 33.46 -21.05 11.18
CA ALA A 19 32.86 -19.76 11.54
C ALA A 19 32.15 -19.10 10.35
N PHE A 20 32.75 -19.17 9.16
CA PHE A 20 32.14 -18.68 7.93
C PHE A 20 30.89 -19.49 7.55
N TRP A 21 30.94 -20.82 7.66
CA TRP A 21 29.80 -21.68 7.38
C TRP A 21 28.62 -21.37 8.31
N VAL A 22 28.86 -21.29 9.61
CA VAL A 22 27.83 -20.97 10.60
C VAL A 22 27.27 -19.56 10.40
N GLY A 23 28.12 -18.57 10.11
CA GLY A 23 27.67 -17.22 9.80
C GLY A 23 26.80 -17.15 8.53
N SER A 24 27.16 -17.92 7.50
CA SER A 24 26.42 -17.96 6.23
C SER A 24 25.03 -18.58 6.36
N GLU A 25 24.85 -19.58 7.22
CA GLU A 25 23.54 -20.19 7.50
C GLU A 25 22.65 -19.26 8.33
N PHE A 26 23.20 -18.51 9.29
CA PHE A 26 22.45 -17.52 10.06
C PHE A 26 21.93 -16.36 9.21
N GLN A 27 22.71 -15.89 8.22
CA GLN A 27 22.24 -14.85 7.28
C GLN A 27 21.10 -15.36 6.39
N LYS A 28 21.15 -16.61 5.94
CA LYS A 28 20.05 -17.22 5.19
C LYS A 28 18.79 -17.34 6.04
N ALA A 29 18.92 -17.75 7.30
CA ALA A 29 17.79 -17.87 8.21
C ALA A 29 17.11 -16.50 8.45
N ALA A 30 17.88 -15.44 8.72
CA ALA A 30 17.33 -14.10 8.91
C ALA A 30 16.69 -13.54 7.62
N TYR A 31 17.28 -13.82 6.46
CA TYR A 31 16.73 -13.39 5.16
C TYR A 31 15.44 -14.13 4.80
N LEU A 32 15.40 -15.44 5.07
CA LEU A 32 14.22 -16.27 4.83
C LEU A 32 13.08 -15.94 5.78
N ASP A 33 13.36 -15.64 7.04
CA ASP A 33 12.33 -15.30 8.04
C ASP A 33 11.65 -13.96 7.71
N GLN A 34 12.43 -12.97 7.27
CA GLN A 34 11.90 -11.69 6.81
C GLN A 34 11.07 -11.80 5.51
N CYS A 35 11.25 -12.87 4.74
CA CYS A 35 10.49 -13.15 3.52
C CYS A 35 9.37 -14.19 3.71
N LEU A 36 9.41 -15.05 4.73
CA LEU A 36 8.41 -16.09 4.95
C LEU A 36 7.15 -15.56 5.64
N ASP A 37 7.27 -14.49 6.42
CA ASP A 37 6.15 -13.99 7.23
C ASP A 37 5.19 -13.07 6.45
N LEU A 38 5.46 -12.79 5.17
CA LEU A 38 4.58 -12.00 4.28
C LEU A 38 4.18 -12.77 3.01
N GLY A 39 4.01 -14.10 3.13
CA GLY A 39 3.21 -14.91 2.21
C GLY A 39 3.60 -14.87 0.72
N GLY A 40 4.46 -15.80 0.29
CA GLY A 40 4.42 -16.29 -1.09
C GLY A 40 5.76 -16.66 -1.74
N GLY A 41 6.14 -17.94 -1.62
CA GLY A 41 6.85 -18.68 -2.68
C GLY A 41 8.36 -18.44 -2.86
N GLN A 42 9.10 -19.53 -3.11
CA GLN A 42 10.46 -19.48 -3.64
C GLN A 42 10.47 -18.79 -5.01
N ASN A 43 11.12 -17.64 -5.11
CA ASN A 43 11.28 -16.89 -6.35
C ASN A 43 12.35 -17.56 -7.27
N PRO A 44 12.15 -17.61 -8.61
CA PRO A 44 13.08 -18.19 -9.56
C PRO A 44 14.08 -17.15 -10.06
N GLY A 45 15.36 -17.30 -9.70
CA GLY A 45 16.48 -16.55 -10.28
C GLY A 45 16.72 -15.15 -9.68
N ASP A 46 17.95 -14.95 -9.21
CA ASP A 46 18.79 -13.75 -8.90
C ASP A 46 18.19 -12.33 -8.72
N HIS A 47 16.89 -12.18 -8.48
CA HIS A 47 16.26 -10.91 -8.16
C HIS A 47 15.34 -11.08 -6.94
N PRO A 48 15.54 -10.35 -5.84
CA PRO A 48 14.61 -10.38 -4.73
C PRO A 48 13.34 -9.60 -5.09
N ILE A 49 12.23 -10.31 -5.32
CA ILE A 49 10.91 -9.70 -5.40
C ILE A 49 10.40 -9.60 -3.97
N CYS A 50 10.67 -8.46 -3.32
CA CYS A 50 9.94 -8.09 -2.12
C CYS A 50 8.54 -7.67 -2.55
N VAL A 51 7.56 -8.55 -2.35
CA VAL A 51 6.16 -8.16 -2.44
C VAL A 51 5.88 -7.28 -1.23
N VAL A 52 6.02 -5.97 -1.37
CA VAL A 52 5.34 -5.04 -0.47
C VAL A 52 3.87 -5.25 -0.77
N GLU A 53 3.15 -5.97 0.09
CA GLU A 53 1.69 -5.92 0.06
C GLU A 53 1.32 -4.44 0.02
N LYS A 54 0.71 -4.03 -1.10
CA LYS A 54 0.35 -2.64 -1.34
C LYS A 54 -0.89 -2.35 -0.49
N ALA A 55 -0.69 -2.22 0.82
CA ALA A 55 -1.73 -1.90 1.77
C ALA A 55 -2.06 -0.41 1.64
N ALA A 56 -3.12 -0.14 0.88
CA ALA A 56 -4.14 0.88 1.13
C ALA A 56 -5.04 0.91 -0.11
N ALA A 57 -6.31 0.53 0.09
CA ALA A 57 -7.39 0.65 -0.88
C ALA A 57 -7.32 2.00 -1.62
N PRO A 58 -6.92 2.06 -2.90
CA PRO A 58 -7.00 3.31 -3.61
C PRO A 58 -8.48 3.63 -3.89
N LEU A 59 -8.93 4.79 -3.45
CA LEU A 59 -10.14 5.38 -4.00
C LEU A 59 -9.80 5.90 -5.39
N HIS A 60 -10.49 5.40 -6.41
CA HIS A 60 -10.38 5.92 -7.77
C HIS A 60 -11.58 6.81 -8.07
N LEU A 61 -11.28 8.02 -8.53
CA LEU A 61 -12.26 8.95 -9.10
C LEU A 61 -11.88 9.15 -10.57
N GLY A 62 -12.44 8.31 -11.44
CA GLY A 62 -12.01 8.16 -12.82
C GLY A 62 -10.57 7.67 -12.88
N GLU A 63 -9.69 8.49 -13.43
CA GLU A 63 -8.25 8.22 -13.53
C GLU A 63 -7.47 8.72 -12.31
N ILE A 64 -8.08 9.50 -11.43
CA ILE A 64 -7.43 10.04 -10.24
C ILE A 64 -7.41 8.97 -9.15
N VAL A 65 -6.20 8.67 -8.67
CA VAL A 65 -5.96 7.73 -7.57
C VAL A 65 -5.75 8.50 -6.28
N ILE A 66 -6.62 8.28 -5.30
CA ILE A 66 -6.54 8.87 -3.96
C ILE A 66 -6.11 7.77 -3.00
N ALA A 67 -4.89 7.92 -2.47
CA ALA A 67 -4.34 7.08 -1.41
C ALA A 67 -4.35 7.84 -0.07
N ALA A 68 -4.04 7.16 1.03
CA ALA A 68 -4.06 7.73 2.37
C ALA A 68 -3.29 9.06 2.49
N GLN A 69 -2.10 9.16 1.87
CA GLN A 69 -1.30 10.39 1.87
C GLN A 69 -1.96 11.59 1.16
N GLY A 70 -2.96 11.32 0.31
CA GLY A 70 -3.73 12.33 -0.40
C GLY A 70 -4.95 12.84 0.37
N VAL A 71 -5.16 12.35 1.60
CA VAL A 71 -6.29 12.70 2.47
C VAL A 71 -5.74 13.34 3.74
N VAL A 72 -6.16 14.57 4.01
CA VAL A 72 -5.73 15.37 5.18
C VAL A 72 -6.71 15.30 6.35
N GLY A 73 -7.86 14.69 6.14
CA GLY A 73 -8.85 14.43 7.17
C GLY A 73 -10.14 13.87 6.57
N GLY A 74 -11.09 13.56 7.44
CA GLY A 74 -12.37 13.03 7.01
C GLY A 74 -13.19 12.57 8.20
N GLU A 75 -14.44 12.22 7.93
CA GLU A 75 -15.35 11.70 8.93
C GLU A 75 -16.35 10.75 8.28
N MET A 76 -16.75 9.73 9.04
CA MET A 76 -17.82 8.82 8.64
C MET A 76 -19.07 9.12 9.44
N ARG A 77 -20.21 9.20 8.76
CA ARG A 77 -21.51 9.35 9.40
C ARG A 77 -22.51 8.41 8.75
N GLU A 78 -23.41 7.88 9.56
CA GLU A 78 -24.55 7.13 9.06
C GLU A 78 -25.65 8.12 8.66
N ASP A 79 -26.17 7.95 7.45
CA ASP A 79 -27.28 8.71 6.91
C ASP A 79 -28.61 8.07 7.35
N PRO A 80 -29.72 8.82 7.49
CA PRO A 80 -31.03 8.25 7.88
C PRO A 80 -31.54 7.15 6.95
N ASP A 81 -31.07 7.13 5.69
CA ASP A 81 -31.41 6.11 4.70
C ASP A 81 -30.57 4.82 4.83
N GLY A 82 -29.75 4.71 5.88
CA GLY A 82 -28.91 3.53 6.16
C GLY A 82 -27.65 3.41 5.29
N GLN A 83 -27.30 4.47 4.57
CA GLN A 83 -26.02 4.60 3.86
C GLN A 83 -24.96 5.22 4.76
N TRP A 84 -23.70 4.91 4.50
CA TRP A 84 -22.57 5.54 5.18
C TRP A 84 -22.03 6.66 4.31
N LEU A 85 -22.06 7.89 4.83
CA LEU A 85 -21.43 9.06 4.25
C LEU A 85 -19.98 9.12 4.72
N VAL A 86 -19.06 8.97 3.78
CA VAL A 86 -17.62 9.17 4.02
C VAL A 86 -17.25 10.55 3.50
N GLU A 87 -17.07 11.51 4.40
CA GLU A 87 -16.48 12.81 4.10
C GLU A 87 -14.96 12.67 4.05
N LEU A 88 -14.35 13.14 2.97
CA LEU A 88 -12.93 13.20 2.75
C LEU A 88 -12.52 14.65 2.56
N ARG A 89 -11.43 15.06 3.21
CA ARG A 89 -10.70 16.28 2.92
C ARG A 89 -9.42 15.91 2.21
N LEU A 90 -9.29 16.32 0.97
CA LEU A 90 -8.15 16.00 0.12
C LEU A 90 -7.01 16.98 0.34
N ALA A 91 -5.78 16.51 0.15
CA ALA A 91 -4.62 17.38 0.08
C ALA A 91 -4.77 18.37 -1.12
N PRO A 92 -4.23 19.60 -1.03
CA PRO A 92 -4.46 20.63 -2.05
C PRO A 92 -4.03 20.23 -3.47
N ASP A 93 -2.96 19.47 -3.61
CA ASP A 93 -2.45 18.95 -4.88
C ASP A 93 -3.41 17.92 -5.50
N VAL A 94 -3.93 17.00 -4.68
CA VAL A 94 -4.93 16.00 -5.10
C VAL A 94 -6.25 16.68 -5.48
N ALA A 95 -6.72 17.64 -4.67
CA ALA A 95 -7.92 18.43 -4.96
C ALA A 95 -7.79 19.19 -6.28
N ALA A 96 -6.63 19.81 -6.54
CA ALA A 96 -6.35 20.52 -7.78
C ALA A 96 -6.34 19.58 -9.00
N ALA A 97 -5.75 18.38 -8.87
CA ALA A 97 -5.73 17.38 -9.92
C ALA A 97 -7.15 16.90 -10.28
N LEU A 98 -7.99 16.66 -9.26
CA LEU A 98 -9.38 16.26 -9.45
C LEU A 98 -10.24 17.37 -10.06
N ALA A 99 -10.01 18.62 -9.64
CA ALA A 99 -10.66 19.78 -10.25
C ALA A 99 -10.29 19.93 -11.73
N ALA A 100 -9.02 19.75 -12.08
CA ALA A 100 -8.56 19.78 -13.46
C ALA A 100 -9.17 18.65 -14.29
N PHE A 101 -9.18 17.42 -13.77
CA PHE A 101 -9.76 16.26 -14.43
C PHE A 101 -11.26 16.41 -14.68
N SER A 102 -12.02 16.76 -13.64
CA SER A 102 -13.48 16.92 -13.74
C SER A 102 -13.86 18.04 -14.70
N LYS A 103 -13.13 19.17 -14.70
CA LYS A 103 -13.33 20.26 -15.65
C LYS A 103 -13.07 19.84 -17.11
N ALA A 104 -12.04 19.01 -17.34
CA ALA A 104 -11.76 18.47 -18.67
C ALA A 104 -12.78 17.41 -19.12
N SER A 105 -13.48 16.80 -18.17
CA SER A 105 -14.38 15.66 -18.39
C SER A 105 -15.87 16.03 -18.26
N VAL A 106 -16.20 17.32 -18.29
CA VAL A 106 -17.61 17.79 -18.25
C VAL A 106 -18.40 17.21 -19.42
N GLY A 107 -19.61 16.71 -19.12
CA GLY A 107 -20.45 15.97 -20.05
C GLY A 107 -20.15 14.48 -20.12
N GLY A 108 -19.08 14.02 -19.46
CA GLY A 108 -18.74 12.61 -19.29
C GLY A 108 -19.23 12.01 -17.98
N THR A 109 -18.69 10.85 -17.63
CA THR A 109 -18.97 10.13 -16.39
C THR A 109 -17.72 10.03 -15.51
N LEU A 110 -17.91 10.16 -14.19
CA LEU A 110 -16.92 9.90 -13.16
C LEU A 110 -17.21 8.55 -12.53
N ASP A 111 -16.37 7.56 -12.83
CA ASP A 111 -16.40 6.27 -12.16
C ASP A 111 -15.75 6.39 -10.78
N ILE A 112 -16.48 6.00 -9.75
CA ILE A 112 -16.00 5.93 -8.37
C ILE A 112 -15.74 4.46 -8.07
N ARG A 113 -14.48 4.11 -7.81
CA ARG A 113 -14.08 2.75 -7.43
C ARG A 113 -13.42 2.73 -6.06
N VAL A 114 -13.84 1.79 -5.24
CA VAL A 114 -13.24 1.51 -3.93
C VAL A 114 -12.67 0.10 -4.02
N ASP A 115 -11.40 -0.08 -3.69
CA ASP A 115 -10.71 -1.36 -3.86
C ASP A 115 -10.75 -1.89 -5.31
N GLY A 116 -10.72 -0.98 -6.29
CA GLY A 116 -10.87 -1.33 -7.71
C GLY A 116 -12.28 -1.77 -8.13
N ILE A 117 -13.22 -1.89 -7.19
CA ILE A 117 -14.61 -2.24 -7.47
C ILE A 117 -15.40 -0.96 -7.77
N LEU A 118 -16.06 -0.92 -8.93
CA LEU A 118 -16.96 0.18 -9.29
C LEU A 118 -18.15 0.21 -8.32
N VAL A 119 -18.21 1.25 -7.48
CA VAL A 119 -19.30 1.45 -6.53
C VAL A 119 -20.38 2.38 -7.09
N ARG A 120 -19.98 3.34 -7.93
CA ARG A 120 -20.91 4.28 -8.55
C ARG A 120 -20.30 4.89 -9.80
N SER A 121 -21.12 5.26 -10.77
CA SER A 121 -20.74 6.14 -11.87
C SER A 121 -21.69 7.32 -11.87
N VAL A 122 -21.15 8.55 -11.92
CA VAL A 122 -21.95 9.79 -11.87
C VAL A 122 -21.66 10.66 -13.08
N ASN A 123 -22.66 11.35 -13.60
CA ASN A 123 -22.45 12.30 -14.70
C ASN A 123 -21.75 13.56 -14.16
N ILE A 124 -20.70 14.00 -14.86
CA ILE A 124 -19.99 15.24 -14.54
C ILE A 124 -20.71 16.38 -15.24
N ALA A 125 -21.62 17.05 -14.53
CA ALA A 125 -22.31 18.22 -15.05
C ALA A 125 -21.41 19.46 -15.09
N GLU A 126 -20.46 19.57 -14.16
CA GLU A 126 -19.53 20.68 -14.03
C GLU A 126 -18.21 20.23 -13.37
N GLY A 127 -17.17 21.07 -13.50
CA GLY A 127 -15.89 20.82 -12.83
C GLY A 127 -16.05 20.93 -11.32
N ILE A 128 -15.55 19.93 -10.60
CA ILE A 128 -15.63 19.88 -9.14
C ILE A 128 -14.63 20.88 -8.56
N VAL A 129 -15.07 21.66 -7.58
CA VAL A 129 -14.26 22.68 -6.90
C VAL A 129 -14.25 22.42 -5.41
N GLY A 130 -13.07 22.52 -4.79
CA GLY A 130 -12.87 22.34 -3.36
C GLY A 130 -12.06 21.09 -3.02
N ASP A 131 -11.79 20.92 -1.74
CA ASP A 131 -11.04 19.82 -1.14
C ASP A 131 -11.94 18.81 -0.41
N ARG A 132 -13.22 19.13 -0.20
CA ARG A 132 -14.18 18.28 0.51
C ARG A 132 -15.00 17.43 -0.45
N PHE A 133 -15.01 16.13 -0.21
CA PHE A 133 -15.74 15.14 -1.01
C PHE A 133 -16.56 14.22 -0.11
N VAL A 134 -17.81 13.96 -0.48
CA VAL A 134 -18.68 13.07 0.29
C VAL A 134 -19.09 11.90 -0.60
N LEU A 135 -18.87 10.68 -0.11
CA LEU A 135 -19.24 9.45 -0.78
C LEU A 135 -20.30 8.72 0.04
N ALA A 136 -21.45 8.46 -0.56
CA ALA A 136 -22.46 7.59 0.03
C ALA A 136 -22.20 6.14 -0.39
N LEU A 137 -21.85 5.29 0.59
CA LEU A 137 -21.41 3.92 0.39
C LEU A 137 -22.19 2.95 1.27
N ALA A 138 -22.22 1.68 0.87
CA ALA A 138 -22.64 0.60 1.76
C ALA A 138 -21.64 0.45 2.91
N ARG A 139 -22.10 -0.05 4.05
CA ARG A 139 -21.32 -0.14 5.29
C ARG A 139 -19.98 -0.88 5.12
N ASP A 140 -19.97 -1.99 4.39
CA ASP A 140 -18.76 -2.77 4.12
C ASP A 140 -17.74 -1.98 3.30
N LYS A 141 -18.20 -1.22 2.30
CA LYS A 141 -17.34 -0.37 1.46
C LYS A 141 -16.87 0.88 2.17
N ALA A 142 -17.71 1.49 3.00
CA ALA A 142 -17.32 2.63 3.82
C ALA A 142 -16.22 2.25 4.82
N GLY A 143 -16.36 1.11 5.51
CA GLY A 143 -15.34 0.60 6.43
C GLY A 143 -14.01 0.29 5.73
N SER A 144 -14.05 -0.41 4.59
CA SER A 144 -12.85 -0.70 3.79
C SER A 144 -12.14 0.58 3.33
N LEU A 145 -12.92 1.55 2.85
CA LEU A 145 -12.40 2.84 2.39
C LEU A 145 -11.76 3.63 3.55
N ALA A 146 -12.44 3.72 4.69
CA ALA A 146 -11.95 4.44 5.85
C ALA A 146 -10.68 3.83 6.43
N GLN A 147 -10.62 2.50 6.52
CA GLN A 147 -9.43 1.78 6.93
C GLN A 147 -8.27 2.02 5.94
N GLY A 148 -8.54 1.93 4.64
CA GLY A 148 -7.54 2.15 3.60
C GLY A 148 -7.02 3.58 3.52
N LEU A 149 -7.83 4.56 3.91
CA LEU A 149 -7.45 5.98 3.95
C LEU A 149 -6.97 6.44 5.33
N GLY A 150 -6.97 5.56 6.34
CA GLY A 150 -6.52 5.89 7.70
C GLY A 150 -7.48 6.83 8.47
N LEU A 151 -8.77 6.77 8.19
CA LEU A 151 -9.79 7.63 8.82
C LEU A 151 -10.28 7.10 10.18
N ASP A 152 -9.97 5.85 10.52
CA ASP A 152 -10.47 5.17 11.73
C ASP A 152 -9.86 5.71 13.05
N GLY A 153 -8.92 6.66 12.98
CA GLY A 153 -8.22 7.26 14.12
C GLY A 153 -8.30 8.78 14.22
N LEU A 154 -9.20 9.42 13.46
CA LEU A 154 -9.44 10.87 13.47
C LEU A 154 -10.68 11.28 14.27
#